data_AF-A0A8T3BTL0-F1
#
_entry.id   AF-A0A8T3BTL0-F1
#
_cell.length_a   1.000
_cell.length_b   1.000
_cell.length_c   1.000
_cell.angle_alpha   90.00
_cell.angle_beta   90.00
_cell.angle_gamma   90.00
#
_symmetry.space_group_name_H-M   'P 1'
#
loop_
_entity.id
_entity.type
_entity.pdbx_description
1 polymer ?
#
loop_
_entity_poly.entity_id
_entity_poly.type
_entity_poly.pdbx_seq_one_letter_code
_entity_poly.pdbx_strand_id
1 'polypeptide(L)'
;MANVKTMVTIQLTPDNHLIWKSQLLKLFTANNFDGYLMGVVLKPQKHMLSANSSVVMNPLYTSWLLVDQHLASALYSTISPSLLPYVLNLETTHDIWLAIERRLQSTNRSRLLQLKNELHQLQLGDQTMF
;
A
#
# COMPACT_ATOMS: atom_id res chain seq x y z
N MET A 1 -3.96 19.28 11.62
CA MET A 1 -3.93 18.07 10.78
C MET A 1 -2.66 17.31 11.14
N ALA A 2 -2.77 16.17 11.84
CA ALA A 2 -1.61 15.39 12.26
C ALA A 2 -0.99 14.72 11.03
N ASN A 3 0.33 14.90 10.85
CA ASN A 3 1.07 14.26 9.77
C ASN A 3 1.08 12.74 10.00
N VAL A 4 0.52 11.96 9.07
CA VAL A 4 0.51 10.49 9.13
C VAL A 4 1.95 9.93 9.30
N LYS A 5 2.96 10.64 8.79
CA LYS A 5 4.40 10.35 8.97
C LYS A 5 4.85 10.35 10.45
N THR A 6 4.19 11.12 11.33
CA THR A 6 4.48 11.13 12.77
C THR A 6 3.78 10.02 13.55
N MET A 7 2.81 9.33 12.94
CA MET A 7 2.02 8.28 13.60
C MET A 7 2.44 6.86 13.19
N VAL A 8 3.07 6.69 12.02
CA VAL A 8 3.65 5.40 11.60
C VAL A 8 5.15 5.41 11.86
N THR A 9 5.56 4.90 13.01
CA THR A 9 6.97 4.85 13.44
C THR A 9 7.75 3.71 12.78
N ILE A 10 7.08 2.79 12.09
CA ILE A 10 7.70 1.60 11.50
C ILE A 10 7.82 1.77 9.99
N GLN A 11 9.06 1.81 9.50
CA GLN A 11 9.36 1.77 8.07
C GLN A 11 9.12 0.36 7.53
N LEU A 12 8.43 0.23 6.40
CA LEU A 12 8.17 -1.04 5.74
C LEU A 12 9.47 -1.66 5.23
N THR A 13 9.79 -2.84 5.75
CA THR A 13 10.78 -3.76 5.21
C THR A 13 10.08 -5.04 4.75
N PRO A 14 10.70 -5.84 3.87
CA PRO A 14 10.12 -7.11 3.43
C PRO A 14 9.76 -8.05 4.60
N ASP A 15 10.50 -7.95 5.71
CA ASP A 15 10.40 -8.85 6.86
C ASP A 15 9.36 -8.39 7.91
N ASN A 16 8.97 -7.10 7.89
CA ASN A 16 8.01 -6.55 8.85
C ASN A 16 6.63 -6.22 8.25
N HIS A 17 6.37 -6.67 7.02
CA HIS A 17 5.15 -6.35 6.26
C HIS A 17 3.85 -6.54 7.05
N LEU A 18 3.68 -7.65 7.78
CA LEU A 18 2.44 -7.93 8.51
C LEU A 18 2.21 -6.93 9.65
N ILE A 19 3.28 -6.54 10.35
CA ILE A 19 3.24 -5.56 11.43
C ILE A 19 2.94 -4.18 10.87
N TRP A 20 3.67 -3.77 9.82
CA TRP A 20 3.45 -2.51 9.11
C TRP A 20 2.02 -2.40 8.57
N LYS A 21 1.53 -3.46 7.92
CA LYS A 21 0.16 -3.54 7.38
C LYS A 21 -0.87 -3.36 8.50
N SER A 22 -0.71 -4.06 9.61
CA SER A 22 -1.64 -3.95 10.75
C SER A 22 -1.64 -2.55 11.35
N GLN A 23 -0.49 -1.91 11.49
CA GLN A 23 -0.40 -0.54 12.00
C GLN A 23 -1.06 0.48 11.08
N LEU A 24 -0.80 0.39 9.77
CA LEU A 24 -1.43 1.28 8.80
C LEU A 24 -2.95 1.11 8.74
N LEU A 25 -3.45 -0.12 8.73
CA LEU A 25 -4.88 -0.37 8.74
C LEU A 25 -5.54 0.24 10.00
N LYS A 26 -4.94 0.04 11.17
CA LYS A 26 -5.44 0.64 12.43
C LYS A 26 -5.42 2.16 12.37
N LEU A 27 -4.34 2.75 11.85
CA LEU A 27 -4.18 4.20 11.75
C LEU A 27 -5.21 4.82 10.79
N PHE A 28 -5.38 4.23 9.61
CA PHE A 28 -6.32 4.72 8.61
C PHE A 28 -7.76 4.56 9.10
N THR A 29 -8.09 3.43 9.71
CA THR A 29 -9.41 3.22 10.34
C THR A 29 -9.68 4.25 11.44
N ALA A 30 -8.69 4.53 12.30
CA ALA A 30 -8.84 5.53 13.36
C ALA A 30 -9.07 6.96 12.85
N ASN A 31 -8.69 7.25 11.61
CA ASN A 31 -8.87 8.55 10.97
C ASN A 31 -9.96 8.55 9.88
N ASN A 32 -10.74 7.47 9.73
CA ASN A 32 -11.76 7.29 8.68
C ASN A 32 -11.21 7.42 7.23
N PHE A 33 -9.99 6.94 7.01
CA PHE A 33 -9.33 6.92 5.70
C PHE A 33 -9.25 5.51 5.08
N ASP A 34 -9.73 4.49 5.78
CA ASP A 34 -9.75 3.09 5.33
C ASP A 34 -10.48 2.92 3.98
N GLY A 35 -11.52 3.73 3.74
CA GLY A 35 -12.22 3.73 2.46
C GLY A 35 -11.37 4.16 1.25
N TYR A 36 -10.33 4.97 1.43
CA TYR A 36 -9.37 5.32 0.37
C TYR A 36 -8.39 4.18 0.11
N LEU A 37 -8.01 3.42 1.14
CA LEU A 37 -7.16 2.22 0.99
C LEU A 37 -7.91 1.08 0.29
N MET A 38 -9.16 0.85 0.64
CA MET A 38 -9.97 -0.25 0.10
C MET A 38 -10.63 0.08 -1.25
N GLY A 39 -10.52 1.33 -1.72
CA GLY A 39 -11.19 1.78 -2.94
C GLY A 39 -12.71 1.91 -2.81
N VAL A 40 -13.22 1.92 -1.57
CA VAL A 40 -14.65 2.12 -1.28
C VAL A 40 -15.05 3.57 -1.55
N VAL A 41 -14.15 4.52 -1.27
CA VAL A 41 -14.34 5.94 -1.62
C VAL A 41 -13.97 6.11 -3.09
N LEU A 42 -14.99 6.06 -3.95
CA LEU A 42 -14.83 6.19 -5.40
C LEU A 42 -14.32 7.58 -5.80
N LYS A 43 -13.39 7.60 -6.75
CA LYS A 43 -12.89 8.81 -7.40
C LYS A 43 -14.06 9.55 -8.06
N PRO A 44 -14.43 10.77 -7.60
CA PRO A 44 -15.51 11.52 -8.21
C PRO A 44 -15.19 11.91 -9.65
N GLN A 45 -16.21 12.26 -10.45
CA GLN A 45 -15.96 12.81 -11.78
C GLN A 45 -15.23 14.16 -11.66
N LYS A 46 -14.17 14.34 -12.45
CA LYS A 46 -13.33 15.54 -12.43
C LYS A 46 -14.10 16.81 -12.77
N HIS A 47 -15.02 16.72 -13.72
CA HIS A 47 -15.84 17.84 -14.15
C HIS A 47 -17.31 17.53 -13.94
N MET A 48 -18.11 18.56 -13.67
CA MET A 48 -19.57 18.49 -13.66
C MET A 48 -20.17 19.60 -14.52
N LEU A 49 -21.44 19.45 -14.90
CA LEU A 49 -22.22 20.50 -15.54
C LEU A 49 -22.78 21.43 -14.46
N SER A 50 -22.50 22.72 -14.59
CA SER A 50 -23.09 23.77 -13.76
C SER A 50 -24.53 24.07 -14.18
N ALA A 51 -25.29 24.79 -13.35
CA ALA A 51 -26.64 25.25 -13.65
C ALA A 51 -26.75 26.04 -14.97
N ASN A 52 -25.64 26.65 -15.39
CA ASN A 52 -25.54 27.43 -16.62
C ASN A 52 -25.11 26.59 -17.84
N SER A 53 -25.15 25.25 -17.74
CA SER A 53 -24.66 24.30 -18.75
C SER A 53 -23.17 24.42 -19.10
N SER A 54 -22.38 25.08 -18.24
CA SER A 54 -20.92 25.15 -18.38
C SER A 54 -20.24 23.98 -17.68
N VAL A 55 -19.14 23.49 -18.26
CA VAL A 55 -18.29 22.45 -17.66
C VAL A 55 -17.42 23.11 -16.59
N VAL A 56 -17.57 22.68 -15.34
CA VAL A 56 -16.82 23.21 -14.20
C VAL A 56 -16.11 22.09 -13.44
N MET A 57 -15.02 22.42 -12.74
CA MET A 57 -14.32 21.47 -11.86
C MET A 57 -15.26 21.03 -10.73
N ASN A 58 -15.33 19.73 -10.46
CA ASN A 58 -16.12 19.21 -9.36
C ASN A 58 -15.39 19.46 -8.02
N PRO A 59 -15.97 20.22 -7.08
CA PRO A 59 -15.35 20.43 -5.76
C PRO A 59 -15.09 19.13 -5.01
N LEU A 60 -15.97 18.12 -5.17
CA LEU A 60 -15.79 16.81 -4.55
C LEU A 60 -14.57 16.07 -5.10
N TYR A 61 -14.28 16.22 -6.39
CA TYR A 61 -13.06 15.68 -6.99
C TYR A 61 -11.82 16.33 -6.37
N THR A 62 -11.82 17.66 -6.23
CA THR A 62 -10.70 18.39 -5.64
C THR A 62 -10.47 18.00 -4.18
N SER A 63 -11.54 17.89 -3.38
CA SER A 63 -11.44 17.44 -1.99
C SER A 63 -10.95 16.00 -1.87
N TRP A 64 -11.49 15.09 -2.70
CA TRP A 64 -11.06 13.70 -2.74
C TRP A 64 -9.57 13.59 -3.11
N LEU A 65 -9.14 14.30 -4.17
CA LEU A 65 -7.76 14.30 -4.65
C LEU A 65 -6.81 14.82 -3.57
N LEU A 66 -7.20 15.88 -2.87
CA LEU A 66 -6.38 16.42 -1.79
C LEU A 66 -6.17 15.39 -0.68
N VAL A 67 -7.22 14.70 -0.24
CA VAL A 67 -7.09 13.66 0.79
C VAL A 67 -6.25 12.50 0.28
N ASP A 68 -6.55 11.99 -0.91
CA ASP A 68 -5.83 10.88 -1.53
C ASP A 68 -4.33 11.17 -1.68
N GLN A 69 -3.95 12.35 -2.17
CA GLN A 69 -2.53 12.69 -2.35
C GLN A 69 -1.77 12.87 -1.02
N HIS A 70 -2.43 13.34 0.03
CA HIS A 70 -1.83 13.36 1.37
C HIS A 70 -1.58 11.95 1.90
N LEU A 71 -2.53 11.03 1.70
CA LEU A 71 -2.39 9.63 2.12
C LEU A 71 -1.34 8.89 1.29
N ALA A 72 -1.28 9.13 -0.02
CA ALA A 72 -0.23 8.62 -0.89
C ALA A 72 1.15 9.09 -0.41
N SER A 73 1.34 10.39 -0.20
CA SER A 73 2.60 10.96 0.33
C SER A 73 2.98 10.37 1.69
N ALA A 74 1.99 10.14 2.55
CA ALA A 74 2.20 9.46 3.83
C ALA A 74 2.67 8.01 3.64
N LEU A 75 2.04 7.23 2.77
CA LEU A 75 2.48 5.87 2.45
C LEU A 75 3.91 5.88 1.93
N TYR A 76 4.23 6.74 0.96
CA TYR A 76 5.58 6.95 0.44
C TYR A 76 6.61 7.15 1.54
N SER A 77 6.26 7.94 2.56
CA SER A 77 7.15 8.23 3.68
C SER A 77 7.43 7.04 4.61
N THR A 78 6.57 6.02 4.61
CA THR A 78 6.70 4.81 5.42
C THR A 78 7.35 3.66 4.66
N ILE A 79 7.43 3.74 3.33
CA ILE A 79 7.97 2.69 2.48
C ILE A 79 9.50 2.77 2.45
N SER A 80 10.18 1.62 2.50
CA SER A 80 11.63 1.60 2.33
C SER A 80 12.05 1.98 0.91
N PRO A 81 13.21 2.65 0.73
CA PRO A 81 13.70 3.05 -0.58
C PRO A 81 13.81 1.92 -1.61
N SER A 82 14.05 0.68 -1.15
CA SER A 82 14.11 -0.51 -2.00
C SER A 82 12.78 -0.90 -2.63
N LEU A 83 11.65 -0.44 -2.08
CA LEU A 83 10.30 -0.70 -2.55
C LEU A 83 9.69 0.49 -3.30
N LEU A 84 10.26 1.69 -3.18
CA LEU A 84 9.78 2.90 -3.86
C LEU A 84 9.67 2.77 -5.38
N PRO A 85 10.65 2.19 -6.12
CA PRO A 85 10.57 2.10 -7.58
C PRO A 85 9.33 1.39 -8.12
N TYR A 86 8.71 0.53 -7.32
CA TYR A 86 7.54 -0.25 -7.70
C TYR A 86 6.23 0.51 -7.56
N VAL A 87 6.24 1.64 -6.84
CA VAL A 87 5.04 2.44 -6.59
C VAL A 87 5.08 3.82 -7.24
N LEU A 88 6.25 4.28 -7.71
CA LEU A 88 6.47 5.62 -8.31
C LEU A 88 5.47 6.02 -9.40
N ASN A 89 4.98 5.06 -10.19
CA ASN A 89 4.07 5.32 -11.31
C ASN A 89 2.58 5.23 -10.92
N LEU A 90 2.27 5.03 -9.65
CA LEU A 90 0.91 4.84 -9.16
C LEU A 90 0.39 6.17 -8.59
N GLU A 91 -0.77 6.58 -9.08
CA GLU A 91 -1.34 7.88 -8.76
C GLU A 91 -2.15 7.88 -7.46
N THR A 92 -2.85 6.78 -7.16
CA THR A 92 -3.80 6.74 -6.03
C THR A 92 -3.24 5.96 -4.83
N THR A 93 -3.70 6.34 -3.64
CA THR A 93 -3.38 5.62 -2.39
C THR A 93 -3.75 4.14 -2.49
N HIS A 94 -4.89 3.84 -3.12
CA HIS A 94 -5.39 2.49 -3.34
C HIS A 94 -4.44 1.65 -4.19
N ASP A 95 -3.97 2.21 -5.31
CA ASP A 95 -3.07 1.50 -6.22
C ASP A 95 -1.72 1.21 -5.55
N ILE A 96 -1.17 2.21 -4.84
CA ILE A 96 0.06 2.06 -4.06
C ILE A 96 -0.10 0.93 -3.04
N TRP A 97 -1.20 0.93 -2.28
CA TRP A 97 -1.49 -0.11 -1.29
C TRP A 97 -1.55 -1.51 -1.90
N LEU A 98 -2.30 -1.68 -2.99
CA LEU A 98 -2.43 -2.98 -3.67
C LEU A 98 -1.11 -3.46 -4.27
N ALA A 99 -0.31 -2.58 -4.86
CA ALA A 99 0.98 -2.95 -5.44
C ALA A 99 1.94 -3.50 -4.37
N ILE A 100 1.98 -2.85 -3.20
CA ILE A 100 2.79 -3.28 -2.05
C ILE A 100 2.30 -4.64 -1.55
N GLU A 101 0.99 -4.79 -1.35
CA GLU A 101 0.41 -6.04 -0.85
C GLU A 101 0.72 -7.21 -1.78
N ARG A 102 0.50 -7.05 -3.10
CA ARG A 102 0.77 -8.10 -4.08
C ARG A 102 2.24 -8.50 -4.10
N ARG A 103 3.15 -7.54 -4.06
CA ARG A 103 4.60 -7.78 -4.14
C ARG A 103 5.14 -8.48 -2.88
N LEU A 104 4.63 -8.11 -1.71
CA LEU A 104 5.09 -8.72 -0.46
C LEU A 104 4.45 -10.10 -0.23
N GLN A 105 3.22 -10.31 -0.70
CA GLN A 105 2.63 -11.65 -0.77
C GLN A 105 3.42 -12.60 -1.70
N SER A 106 3.84 -12.14 -2.89
CA SER A 106 4.63 -12.97 -3.80
C SER A 106 6.01 -13.31 -3.22
N THR A 107 6.68 -12.33 -2.61
CA THR A 107 8.01 -12.51 -2.00
C THR A 107 7.96 -13.49 -0.83
N ASN A 108 6.95 -13.38 0.05
CA ASN A 108 6.79 -14.30 1.17
C ASN A 108 6.50 -15.73 0.74
N ARG A 109 5.68 -15.93 -0.30
CA ARG A 109 5.44 -17.26 -0.88
C ARG A 109 6.70 -17.87 -1.48
N SER A 110 7.47 -17.09 -2.23
CA SER A 110 8.74 -17.55 -2.82
C SER A 110 9.75 -17.95 -1.74
N ARG A 111 9.92 -17.12 -0.70
CA ARG A 111 10.82 -17.43 0.42
C ARG A 111 10.40 -18.70 1.17
N LEU A 112 9.11 -18.88 1.41
CA LEU A 112 8.60 -20.08 2.06
C LEU A 112 8.87 -21.34 1.23
N LEU A 113 8.71 -21.27 -0.09
CA LEU A 113 9.03 -22.38 -0.99
C LEU A 113 10.53 -22.68 -1.05
N GLN A 114 11.37 -21.64 -1.13
CA GLN A 114 12.83 -21.80 -1.06
C GLN A 114 13.27 -22.49 0.23
N LEU A 115 12.77 -22.02 1.38
CA LEU A 115 13.09 -22.62 2.67
C LEU A 115 12.63 -24.08 2.77
N LYS A 116 11.45 -24.41 2.24
CA LYS A 116 10.98 -25.81 2.17
C LYS A 116 11.90 -26.68 1.30
N ASN A 117 12.34 -26.16 0.15
CA ASN A 117 13.24 -26.89 -0.74
C ASN A 117 14.63 -27.09 -0.11
N GLU A 118 15.17 -26.07 0.56
CA GLU A 118 16.44 -26.17 1.30
C GLU A 118 16.35 -27.21 2.43
N LEU A 119 15.27 -27.21 3.22
CA LEU A 119 15.04 -28.24 4.24
C LEU A 119 14.95 -29.65 3.64
N HIS A 120 14.23 -29.80 2.52
CA HIS A 120 14.11 -31.08 1.84
C HIS A 120 15.46 -31.56 1.26
N GLN A 121 16.27 -30.65 0.71
CA GLN A 121 17.62 -30.94 0.23
C GLN A 121 18.57 -31.33 1.37
N LEU A 122 18.48 -30.68 2.54
CA LEU A 122 19.25 -31.07 3.72
C LEU A 122 18.84 -32.46 4.21
N GLN A 123 17.54 -32.77 4.23
CA GLN A 123 17.05 -34.11 4.60
C GLN A 123 17.49 -35.21 3.63
N LEU A 124 17.57 -34.93 2.33
CA LEU A 124 18.06 -35.87 1.32
C LEU A 124 19.58 -36.01 1.32
N GLY A 125 20.32 -34.92 1.56
CA GLY A 125 21.78 -34.92 1.64
C GLY A 125 22.31 -35.82 2.76
N ASP A 126 21.63 -35.83 3.92
CA ASP A 126 21.92 -36.76 5.02
C ASP A 126 21.56 -38.22 4.68
N GLN A 127 20.62 -38.46 3.77
CA GLN A 127 20.23 -39.81 3.35
C GLN A 127 21.10 -40.39 2.24
N THR A 128 21.82 -39.56 1.48
CA THR A 128 22.70 -40.01 0.38
C THR A 128 24.12 -40.39 0.79
N MET A 129 24.46 -40.34 2.08
CA MET A 129 25.78 -40.74 2.61
C MET A 129 25.83 -42.15 3.21
N PHE A 130 25.08 -43.11 2.66
CA PHE A 130 25.18 -44.54 2.98
C PHE A 130 25.35 -45.40 1.72
#